data_AF-Q72Q25-F1
#
_entry.id   AF-Q72Q25-F1
#
_cell.length_a   1.000
_cell.length_b   1.000
_cell.length_c   1.000
_cell.angle_alpha   90.00
_cell.angle_beta   90.00
_cell.angle_gamma   90.00
#
_symmetry.space_group_name_H-M   'P 1'
#
loop_
_entity.id
_entity.type
_entity.pdbx_description
1 polymer ?
#
loop_
_entity_poly.entity_id
_entity_poly.type
_entity_poly.pdbx_seq_one_letter_code
_entity_poly.pdbx_strand_id
1 'polypeptide(L)'
;MHHRKWGIIKMKKFISLIVISLAAFVVSNCATSIFPAAIYNSSSYHVSGNPTGGPTDAKIVKSGKSCNLYSLLTWYFYSGGEGSIAEAMKDGQITKVAIVDKSTFGILGPIFSKECVVVYGE
;
A
#
# COMPACT_ATOMS: atom_id res chain seq x y z
N MET A 1 26.04 43.87 25.86
CA MET A 1 25.57 43.27 24.58
C MET A 1 25.91 41.76 24.40
N HIS A 2 26.65 41.11 25.31
CA HIS A 2 27.05 39.70 25.13
C HIS A 2 25.95 38.65 25.36
N HIS A 3 24.98 38.89 26.26
CA HIS A 3 23.94 37.90 26.58
C HIS A 3 22.90 37.67 25.46
N ARG A 4 22.63 38.67 24.60
CA ARG A 4 21.67 38.52 23.48
C ARG A 4 22.17 37.58 22.38
N LYS A 5 23.49 37.57 22.11
CA LYS A 5 24.06 36.70 21.07
C LYS A 5 23.96 35.21 21.43
N TRP A 6 24.02 34.86 22.71
CA TRP A 6 23.97 33.46 23.15
C TRP A 6 22.56 32.84 23.04
N GLY A 7 21.50 33.60 23.34
CA GLY A 7 20.12 33.16 23.17
C GLY A 7 19.73 32.90 21.71
N ILE A 8 20.20 33.76 20.79
CA ILE A 8 19.93 33.64 19.35
C ILE A 8 20.62 32.40 18.76
N ILE A 9 21.84 32.08 19.21
CA ILE A 9 22.58 30.86 18.79
C ILE A 9 21.86 29.60 19.29
N LYS A 10 21.34 29.61 20.52
CA LYS A 10 20.58 28.48 21.09
C LYS A 10 19.27 28.26 20.33
N MET A 11 18.57 29.33 19.96
CA MET A 11 17.31 29.28 19.20
C MET A 11 17.53 28.80 17.76
N LYS A 12 18.61 29.23 17.08
CA LYS A 12 19.00 28.72 15.75
C LYS A 12 19.30 27.22 15.76
N LYS A 13 19.97 26.72 16.79
CA LYS A 13 20.24 25.28 16.97
C LYS A 13 18.95 24.48 17.21
N PHE A 14 18.02 25.03 18.00
CA PHE A 14 16.71 24.42 18.22
C PHE A 14 15.88 24.35 16.93
N ILE A 15 15.83 25.44 16.15
CA ILE A 15 15.12 25.47 14.87
C ILE A 15 15.73 24.45 13.90
N SER A 16 17.05 24.36 13.82
CA SER A 16 17.73 23.38 12.97
C SER A 16 17.39 21.94 13.37
N LEU A 17 17.31 21.64 14.68
CA LEU A 17 16.93 20.31 15.17
C LEU A 17 15.47 19.95 14.83
N ILE A 18 14.55 20.92 14.92
CA ILE A 18 13.16 20.73 14.52
C ILE A 18 13.05 20.43 13.03
N VAL A 19 13.76 21.18 12.18
CA VAL A 19 13.76 20.97 10.72
C VAL A 19 14.35 19.60 10.35
N ILE A 20 15.45 19.19 10.99
CA ILE A 20 16.06 17.86 10.76
C ILE A 20 15.12 16.74 11.21
N SER A 21 14.48 16.90 12.38
CA SER A 21 13.50 15.92 12.89
C SER A 21 12.29 15.78 11.97
N LEU A 22 11.77 16.91 11.47
CA LEU A 22 10.64 16.92 10.54
C LEU A 22 11.02 16.27 9.20
N ALA A 23 12.21 16.55 8.68
CA ALA A 23 12.72 15.91 7.46
C ALA A 23 12.91 14.40 7.65
N ALA A 24 13.43 13.96 8.80
CA ALA A 24 13.57 12.55 9.15
C ALA A 24 12.22 11.83 9.20
N PHE A 25 11.17 12.48 9.73
CA PHE A 25 9.82 11.92 9.80
C PHE A 25 9.17 11.75 8.42
N VAL A 26 9.46 12.65 7.48
CA VAL A 26 8.96 12.55 6.10
C VAL A 26 9.61 11.38 5.36
N VAL A 27 10.90 11.13 5.58
CA VAL A 27 11.62 10.01 4.93
C VAL A 27 11.45 8.67 5.63
N SER A 28 11.00 8.63 6.89
CA SER A 28 10.81 7.38 7.65
C SER A 28 9.50 6.64 7.37
N ASN A 29 8.71 7.04 6.38
CA ASN A 29 7.48 6.35 5.96
C ASN A 29 7.78 5.03 5.21
N CYS A 30 8.62 4.16 5.78
CA CYS A 30 8.76 2.76 5.37
C CYS A 30 7.56 1.93 5.84
N ALA A 31 6.34 2.44 5.64
CA ALA A 31 5.11 1.70 5.93
C ALA A 31 4.71 0.91 4.68
N THR A 32 4.82 -0.42 4.78
CA THR A 32 4.21 -1.41 3.88
C THR A 32 2.69 -1.38 4.03
N SER A 33 2.07 -0.28 3.64
CA SER A 33 0.61 -0.09 3.60
C SER A 33 0.16 -0.03 2.15
N ILE A 34 -1.13 -0.30 1.89
CA ILE A 34 -1.84 -0.09 0.61
C ILE A 34 -1.61 1.32 0.04
N PHE A 35 -1.16 2.27 0.86
CA PHE A 35 -0.80 3.64 0.50
C PHE A 35 0.71 3.92 0.63
N PRO A 36 1.62 3.20 -0.04
CA PRO A 36 3.05 3.39 0.15
C PRO A 36 3.61 4.59 -0.62
N ALA A 37 2.81 5.28 -1.46
CA ALA A 37 3.32 6.40 -2.26
C ALA A 37 2.41 7.63 -2.25
N ALA A 38 3.03 8.80 -2.01
CA ALA A 38 2.36 10.09 -1.99
C ALA A 38 1.89 10.55 -3.38
N ILE A 39 2.58 10.16 -4.46
CA ILE A 39 2.32 10.66 -5.83
C ILE A 39 1.92 9.53 -6.77
N TYR A 40 2.65 8.42 -6.77
CA TYR A 40 2.37 7.30 -7.66
C TYR A 40 2.85 6.00 -7.05
N ASN A 41 1.98 5.00 -7.03
CA ASN A 41 2.29 3.63 -6.67
C ASN A 41 1.82 2.71 -7.79
N SER A 42 2.68 1.79 -8.20
CA SER A 42 2.27 0.58 -8.90
C SER A 42 3.17 -0.55 -8.43
N SER A 43 2.59 -1.51 -7.71
CA SER A 43 3.33 -2.66 -7.23
C SER A 43 2.45 -3.89 -7.23
N SER A 44 3.05 -5.05 -7.44
CA SER A 44 2.40 -6.34 -7.24
C SER A 44 3.26 -7.14 -6.28
N TYR A 45 2.64 -7.76 -5.29
CA TYR A 45 3.34 -8.53 -4.27
C TYR A 45 2.53 -9.78 -3.95
N HIS A 46 3.26 -10.84 -3.65
CA HIS A 46 2.67 -12.10 -3.24
C HIS A 46 2.18 -11.98 -1.80
N VAL A 47 0.95 -12.42 -1.55
CA VAL A 47 0.43 -12.43 -0.19
C VAL A 47 0.95 -13.69 0.48
N SER A 48 1.94 -13.56 1.37
CA SER A 48 2.36 -14.67 2.24
C SER A 48 1.34 -14.85 3.38
N GLY A 49 0.06 -15.01 3.04
CA GLY A 49 -0.89 -15.56 4.01
C GLY A 49 -0.43 -16.98 4.36
N ASN A 50 -0.71 -17.44 5.58
CA ASN A 50 -0.52 -18.85 5.93
C ASN A 50 -1.04 -19.68 4.76
N PRO A 51 -0.19 -20.47 4.07
CA PRO A 51 -0.61 -21.19 2.89
C PRO A 51 -1.85 -21.97 3.28
N THR A 52 -2.99 -21.70 2.64
CA THR A 52 -4.15 -22.59 2.69
C THR A 52 -3.84 -23.88 1.92
N GLY A 53 -2.59 -24.34 1.92
CA GLY A 53 -1.90 -25.14 0.91
C GLY A 53 -0.71 -24.35 0.35
N GLY A 54 0.49 -24.93 0.29
CA GLY A 54 1.66 -24.35 -0.38
C GLY A 54 1.39 -24.12 -1.89
N PRO A 55 2.40 -24.08 -2.78
CA PRO A 55 2.10 -24.20 -4.20
C PRO A 55 1.23 -25.45 -4.38
N THR A 56 -0.05 -25.25 -4.71
CA THR A 56 -0.97 -26.36 -4.93
C THR A 56 -0.56 -26.99 -6.26
N ASP A 57 -0.84 -28.29 -6.48
CA ASP A 57 -0.58 -28.94 -7.77
C ASP A 57 -1.46 -28.38 -8.92
N ALA A 58 -2.04 -27.20 -8.76
CA ALA A 58 -2.81 -26.52 -9.79
C ALA A 58 -1.87 -25.89 -10.82
N LYS A 59 -2.17 -26.11 -12.09
CA LYS A 59 -1.42 -25.46 -13.17
C LYS A 59 -1.83 -23.99 -13.26
N ILE A 60 -0.87 -23.08 -13.43
CA ILE A 60 -1.16 -21.67 -13.71
C ILE A 60 -1.47 -21.54 -15.19
N VAL A 61 -2.75 -21.67 -15.55
CA VAL A 61 -3.23 -21.52 -16.94
C VAL A 61 -4.18 -20.34 -17.12
N LYS A 62 -4.79 -19.87 -16.03
CA LYS A 62 -5.74 -18.76 -16.00
C LYS A 62 -5.37 -17.80 -14.87
N SER A 63 -5.78 -16.56 -15.04
CA SER A 63 -5.70 -15.51 -14.04
C SER A 63 -7.01 -14.75 -13.99
N GLY A 64 -7.48 -14.40 -12.80
CA GLY A 64 -8.61 -13.50 -12.62
C GLY A 64 -8.34 -12.52 -11.51
N LYS A 65 -9.05 -11.39 -11.50
CA LYS A 65 -8.79 -10.31 -10.54
C LYS A 65 -10.06 -9.70 -9.98
N SER A 66 -9.99 -9.31 -8.72
CA SER A 66 -11.05 -8.55 -8.05
C SER A 66 -10.42 -7.30 -7.45
N CYS A 67 -10.85 -6.13 -7.92
CA CYS A 67 -10.30 -4.84 -7.52
C CYS A 67 -11.28 -4.08 -6.64
N ASN A 68 -10.78 -3.54 -5.54
CA ASN A 68 -11.46 -2.52 -4.78
C ASN A 68 -10.84 -1.14 -5.02
N LEU A 69 -11.68 -0.11 -5.01
CA LEU A 69 -11.32 1.28 -5.23
C LEU A 69 -11.32 2.04 -3.90
N TYR A 70 -10.20 2.70 -3.64
CA TYR A 70 -9.97 3.55 -2.50
C TYR A 70 -9.77 4.99 -2.98
N SER A 71 -10.45 5.91 -2.33
CA SER A 71 -10.41 7.33 -2.61
C SER A 71 -10.80 8.04 -1.33
N LEU A 72 -10.42 9.30 -1.20
CA LEU A 72 -10.85 10.18 -0.11
C LEU A 72 -12.38 10.17 0.08
N LEU A 73 -13.12 10.10 -1.04
CA LEU A 73 -14.58 9.97 -1.02
C LEU A 73 -15.03 8.60 -0.53
N THR A 74 -14.48 7.50 -1.07
CA THR A 74 -14.88 6.17 -0.62
C THR A 74 -14.49 5.97 0.83
N TRP A 75 -13.31 6.38 1.29
CA TRP A 75 -12.93 6.34 2.72
C TRP A 75 -13.96 7.02 3.64
N TYR A 76 -14.54 8.15 3.22
CA TYR A 76 -15.51 8.89 4.03
C TYR A 76 -16.92 8.25 4.04
N PHE A 77 -17.32 7.60 2.94
CA PHE A 77 -18.69 7.09 2.77
C PHE A 77 -18.79 5.54 2.76
N TYR A 78 -17.68 4.85 2.65
CA TYR A 78 -17.60 3.41 2.41
C TYR A 78 -16.28 2.85 2.95
N SER A 79 -16.33 2.08 4.04
CA SER A 79 -15.17 1.37 4.56
C SER A 79 -14.75 0.28 3.56
N GLY A 80 -13.90 0.64 2.61
CA GLY A 80 -13.51 -0.21 1.47
C GLY A 80 -13.02 -1.58 1.90
N GLY A 81 -13.70 -2.64 1.45
CA GLY A 81 -13.28 -4.02 1.64
C GLY A 81 -12.19 -4.43 0.65
N GLU A 82 -11.45 -5.50 0.95
CA GLU A 82 -10.48 -6.06 -0.01
C GLU A 82 -11.21 -6.73 -1.18
N GLY A 83 -10.56 -6.83 -2.34
CA GLY A 83 -11.06 -7.66 -3.45
C GLY A 83 -11.27 -9.11 -3.00
N SER A 84 -12.30 -9.78 -3.51
CA SER A 84 -12.62 -11.16 -3.10
C SER A 84 -11.92 -12.18 -3.99
N ILE A 85 -11.28 -13.19 -3.38
CA ILE A 85 -10.71 -14.34 -4.08
C ILE A 85 -11.79 -15.05 -4.90
N ALA A 86 -13.00 -15.21 -4.36
CA ALA A 86 -14.09 -15.88 -5.07
C ALA A 86 -14.54 -15.10 -6.32
N GLU A 87 -14.54 -13.77 -6.24
CA GLU A 87 -14.87 -12.92 -7.39
C GLU A 87 -13.75 -12.99 -8.44
N ALA A 88 -12.48 -12.96 -8.01
CA ALA A 88 -11.33 -13.12 -8.88
C ALA A 88 -11.30 -14.51 -9.55
N MET A 89 -11.69 -15.57 -8.84
CA MET A 89 -11.82 -16.92 -9.40
C MET A 89 -12.94 -16.99 -10.44
N LYS A 90 -14.10 -16.35 -10.19
CA LYS A 90 -15.19 -16.27 -11.16
C LYS A 90 -14.77 -15.51 -12.42
N ASP A 91 -14.12 -14.35 -12.26
CA ASP A 91 -13.59 -13.53 -13.36
C ASP A 91 -12.61 -14.34 -14.24
N GLY A 92 -11.71 -15.09 -13.61
CA GLY A 92 -10.73 -15.91 -14.29
C GLY A 92 -11.23 -17.29 -14.74
N GLN A 93 -12.48 -17.68 -14.44
CA GLN A 93 -12.99 -19.05 -14.58
C GLN A 93 -12.02 -20.10 -13.97
N ILE A 94 -11.48 -19.77 -12.79
CA ILE A 94 -10.55 -20.58 -12.03
C ILE A 94 -11.34 -21.44 -11.05
N THR A 95 -11.15 -22.73 -11.14
CA THR A 95 -11.74 -23.74 -10.26
C THR A 95 -10.79 -24.15 -9.14
N LYS A 96 -9.47 -24.11 -9.41
CA LYS A 96 -8.44 -24.48 -8.46
C LYS A 96 -7.34 -23.42 -8.40
N VAL A 97 -7.14 -22.86 -7.21
CA VAL A 97 -6.17 -21.79 -6.96
C VAL A 97 -4.76 -22.36 -6.82
N ALA A 98 -3.83 -21.85 -7.61
CA ALA A 98 -2.40 -22.08 -7.50
C ALA A 98 -1.74 -21.05 -6.58
N ILE A 99 -1.97 -19.77 -6.87
CA ILE A 99 -1.30 -18.63 -6.23
C ILE A 99 -2.28 -17.46 -6.09
N VAL A 100 -2.14 -16.70 -5.00
CA VAL A 100 -2.88 -15.45 -4.77
C VAL A 100 -1.89 -14.32 -4.54
N ASP A 101 -1.93 -13.35 -5.44
CA ASP A 101 -1.15 -12.12 -5.36
C ASP A 101 -2.06 -10.91 -5.09
N LYS A 102 -1.44 -9.82 -4.65
CA LYS A 102 -2.08 -8.50 -4.60
C LYS A 102 -1.38 -7.55 -5.56
N SER A 103 -2.17 -6.72 -6.22
CA SER A 103 -1.69 -5.64 -7.09
C SER A 103 -2.27 -4.33 -6.62
N THR A 104 -1.41 -3.36 -6.34
CA THR A 104 -1.80 -2.02 -5.94
C THR A 104 -1.46 -1.02 -7.03
N PHE A 105 -2.36 -0.06 -7.23
CA PHE A 105 -2.11 1.10 -8.08
C PHE A 105 -2.68 2.32 -7.40
N GLY A 106 -1.91 3.39 -7.31
CA GLY A 106 -2.37 4.64 -6.71
C GLY A 106 -1.75 5.83 -7.40
N ILE A 107 -2.53 6.90 -7.49
CA ILE A 107 -2.06 8.19 -7.99
C ILE A 107 -2.56 9.27 -7.05
N LEU A 108 -1.65 10.18 -6.69
CA LEU A 108 -1.90 11.25 -5.72
C LEU A 108 -2.43 10.69 -4.39
N GLY A 109 -1.70 9.76 -3.79
CA GLY A 109 -1.89 9.21 -2.43
C GLY A 109 -3.34 8.94 -2.04
N PRO A 110 -4.03 9.89 -1.37
CA PRO A 110 -5.40 9.73 -0.89
C PRO A 110 -6.49 9.99 -1.93
N ILE A 111 -6.17 10.50 -3.12
CA ILE A 111 -7.20 10.84 -4.13
C ILE A 111 -7.74 9.59 -4.80
N PHE A 112 -6.84 8.74 -5.29
CA PHE A 112 -7.22 7.53 -5.99
C PHE A 112 -6.18 6.44 -5.77
N SER A 113 -6.63 5.32 -5.23
CA SER A 113 -5.90 4.07 -5.23
C SER A 113 -6.85 2.92 -5.49
N LYS A 114 -6.29 1.81 -5.95
CA LYS A 114 -6.98 0.56 -6.14
C LYS A 114 -6.08 -0.55 -5.66
N GLU A 115 -6.67 -1.50 -4.96
CA GLU A 115 -6.03 -2.75 -4.62
C GLU A 115 -6.81 -3.87 -5.29
N CYS A 116 -6.11 -4.76 -5.97
CA CYS A 116 -6.68 -5.92 -6.62
C CYS A 116 -6.09 -7.18 -5.99
N VAL A 117 -6.95 -8.14 -5.68
CA VAL A 117 -6.55 -9.53 -5.47
C VAL A 117 -6.49 -10.20 -6.84
N VAL A 118 -5.36 -10.81 -7.15
CA VAL A 118 -5.10 -11.52 -8.40
C VAL A 118 -4.91 -12.99 -8.07
N VAL A 119 -5.75 -13.83 -8.66
CA VAL A 119 -5.74 -15.28 -8.44
C VAL A 119 -5.25 -15.95 -9.71
N TYR A 120 -4.32 -16.88 -9.56
CA TYR A 120 -3.78 -17.71 -10.64
C TYR A 120 -4.15 -19.16 -10.39
N GLY A 121 -4.47 -19.90 -11.46
CA GLY A 121 -4.89 -21.30 -11.34
C GLY A 121 -5.45 -21.89 -12.62
N GLU A 122 -6.26 -22.94 -12.48
CA GLU A 122 -6.90 -23.70 -13.57
C GLU A 122 -8.43 -23.78 -13.48
#